data_AF-A0A2H1J7E0-F1
#
_entry.id   AF-A0A2H1J7E0-F1
#
_cell.length_a   1.000
_cell.length_b   1.000
_cell.length_c   1.000
_cell.angle_alpha   90.00
_cell.angle_beta   90.00
_cell.angle_gamma   90.00
#
_symmetry.space_group_name_H-M   'P 1'
#
loop_
_entity.id
_entity.type
_entity.pdbx_description
1 polymer ?
#
loop_
_entity_poly.entity_id
_entity_poly.type
_entity_poly.pdbx_seq_one_letter_code
_entity_poly.pdbx_strand_id
1 'polypeptide(L)'
;MSRSPQVYGKTVDEHTRCVHYATELDIIAIRFACCDRYYPCHLCHAETTDHPAQQWPREKWDQAAILCGMCWSQLTIDTYRSTDACPECAAAFNPRCAAHSSYYFKG
;
A
#
# COMPACT_ATOMS: atom_id res chain seq x y z
N MET A 1 -17.29 -7.36 -15.22
CA MET A 1 -16.77 -6.10 -14.64
C MET A 1 -15.82 -6.50 -13.53
N SER A 2 -14.52 -6.26 -13.70
CA SER A 2 -13.54 -6.51 -12.64
C SER A 2 -13.84 -5.56 -11.49
N ARG A 3 -14.11 -6.09 -10.29
CA ARG A 3 -14.27 -5.26 -9.08
C ARG A 3 -12.91 -4.74 -8.67
N SER A 4 -12.77 -3.44 -8.46
CA SER A 4 -11.58 -2.85 -7.84
C SER A 4 -11.32 -3.51 -6.47
N PRO A 5 -10.06 -3.73 -6.07
CA PRO A 5 -9.73 -4.28 -4.76
C PRO A 5 -10.37 -3.45 -3.63
N GLN A 6 -10.84 -4.12 -2.57
CA GLN A 6 -11.33 -3.42 -1.39
C GLN A 6 -10.15 -2.86 -0.59
N VAL A 7 -10.23 -1.58 -0.21
CA VAL A 7 -9.30 -0.92 0.71
C VAL A 7 -9.98 -0.75 2.07
N TYR A 8 -9.32 -1.23 3.12
CA TYR A 8 -9.81 -1.22 4.49
C TYR A 8 -9.17 -0.07 5.29
N GLY A 9 -9.75 0.25 6.46
CA GLY A 9 -9.33 1.37 7.29
C GLY A 9 -10.15 2.63 7.04
N LYS A 10 -9.72 3.73 7.65
CA LYS A 10 -10.42 5.02 7.61
C LYS A 10 -9.91 5.84 6.43
N THR A 11 -10.32 5.47 5.21
CA THR A 11 -10.00 6.24 4.00
C THR A 11 -10.76 7.57 3.99
N VAL A 12 -10.16 8.60 3.36
CA VAL A 12 -10.75 9.95 3.26
C VAL A 12 -11.15 10.34 1.84
N ASP A 13 -10.70 9.57 0.85
CA ASP A 13 -11.01 9.77 -0.57
C ASP A 13 -10.96 8.45 -1.35
N GLU A 14 -11.11 8.54 -2.67
CA GLU A 14 -11.02 7.41 -3.61
C GLU A 14 -9.57 7.05 -3.99
N HIS A 15 -8.57 7.79 -3.49
CA HIS A 15 -7.16 7.61 -3.81
C HIS A 15 -6.40 6.89 -2.70
N THR A 16 -7.11 6.12 -1.87
CA THR A 16 -6.58 5.32 -0.77
C THR A 16 -5.95 6.14 0.36
N ARG A 17 -6.05 7.48 0.35
CA ARG A 17 -5.54 8.31 1.45
C ARG A 17 -6.33 8.03 2.72
N CYS A 18 -5.70 8.18 3.89
CA CYS A 18 -6.37 7.93 5.16
C CYS A 18 -6.28 9.10 6.13
N VAL A 19 -7.03 9.01 7.23
CA VAL A 19 -7.02 10.02 8.30
C VAL A 19 -5.65 10.23 8.94
N HIS A 20 -4.71 9.29 8.79
CA HIS A 20 -3.34 9.41 9.30
C HIS A 20 -2.39 10.09 8.31
N TYR A 21 -2.51 9.77 7.02
CA TYR A 21 -1.64 10.25 5.94
C TYR A 21 -2.50 10.60 4.72
N ALA A 22 -2.55 11.89 4.37
CA ALA A 22 -3.43 12.42 3.33
C ALA A 22 -2.79 13.53 2.50
N THR A 23 -1.47 13.51 2.32
CA THR A 23 -0.82 14.34 1.31
C THR A 23 -1.18 13.84 -0.09
N GLU A 24 -0.98 14.69 -1.10
CA GLU A 24 -1.27 14.33 -2.50
C GLU A 24 -0.52 13.07 -2.98
N LEU A 25 0.60 12.73 -2.35
CA LEU A 25 1.43 11.58 -2.67
C LEU A 25 1.09 10.31 -1.88
N ASP A 26 0.21 10.38 -0.87
CA ASP A 26 -0.18 9.23 -0.03
C ASP A 26 -1.22 8.33 -0.74
N ILE A 27 -0.95 8.05 -2.01
CA ILE A 27 -1.88 7.41 -2.95
C ILE A 27 -1.61 5.91 -3.13
N ILE A 28 -1.06 5.26 -2.11
CA ILE A 28 -0.80 3.81 -2.14
C ILE A 28 -1.50 3.12 -0.98
N ALA A 29 -2.06 1.95 -1.25
CA ALA A 29 -2.43 0.99 -0.22
C ALA A 29 -1.53 -0.25 -0.30
N ILE A 30 -1.16 -0.78 0.86
CA ILE A 30 -0.32 -1.97 0.99
C ILE A 30 -1.22 -3.16 1.35
N ARG A 31 -1.07 -4.27 0.63
CA ARG A 31 -1.63 -5.57 1.03
C ARG A 31 -0.79 -6.15 2.15
N PHE A 32 -1.37 -6.42 3.30
CA PHE A 32 -0.62 -6.94 4.45
C PHE A 32 -0.43 -8.45 4.37
N ALA A 33 0.80 -8.93 4.60
CA ALA A 33 1.15 -10.35 4.50
C ALA A 33 0.40 -11.25 5.50
N CYS A 34 -0.10 -10.68 6.60
CA CYS A 34 -0.83 -11.41 7.64
C CYS A 34 -2.28 -11.74 7.27
N CYS A 35 -2.92 -10.98 6.38
CA CYS A 35 -4.36 -11.10 6.14
C CYS A 35 -4.81 -10.85 4.70
N ASP A 36 -3.89 -10.62 3.77
CA ASP A 36 -4.16 -10.39 2.34
C ASP A 36 -5.16 -9.26 2.03
N ARG A 37 -5.24 -8.26 2.92
CA ARG A 37 -6.10 -7.08 2.78
C ARG A 37 -5.28 -5.82 2.53
N TYR A 38 -5.81 -4.93 1.69
CA TYR A 38 -5.22 -3.63 1.41
C TYR A 38 -5.57 -2.61 2.50
N TYR A 39 -4.56 -1.92 3.03
CA TYR A 39 -4.73 -0.79 3.93
C TYR A 39 -3.86 0.39 3.46
N PRO A 40 -4.33 1.64 3.63
CA PRO A 40 -3.53 2.83 3.35
C PRO A 40 -2.22 2.90 4.14
N CYS A 41 -2.23 2.40 5.38
CA CYS A 41 -1.07 2.45 6.25
C CYS A 41 -1.13 1.44 7.41
N HIS A 42 0.00 1.28 8.10
CA HIS A 42 0.12 0.42 9.29
C HIS A 42 -0.78 0.83 10.47
N LEU A 43 -1.08 2.12 10.64
CA LEU A 43 -1.99 2.59 11.70
C LEU A 43 -3.43 2.17 11.40
N CYS A 44 -3.88 2.33 10.16
CA CYS A 44 -5.19 1.83 9.72
C CYS A 44 -5.33 0.32 9.95
N HIS A 45 -4.30 -0.47 9.65
CA HIS A 45 -4.29 -1.92 9.92
C HIS A 45 -4.38 -2.20 11.42
N ALA A 46 -3.52 -1.57 12.23
CA ALA A 46 -3.46 -1.80 13.68
C ALA A 46 -4.77 -1.41 14.40
N GLU A 47 -5.47 -0.37 13.93
CA GLU A 47 -6.74 0.08 14.51
C GLU A 47 -7.95 -0.79 14.14
N THR A 48 -7.85 -1.60 13.08
CA THR A 48 -9.01 -2.31 12.51
C THR A 48 -8.83 -3.82 12.45
N THR A 49 -7.75 -4.34 13.05
CA THR A 49 -7.46 -5.76 13.13
C THR A 49 -7.02 -6.17 14.52
N ASP A 50 -7.34 -7.41 14.90
CA ASP A 50 -7.00 -7.97 16.22
C ASP A 50 -5.66 -8.74 16.20
N HIS A 51 -4.81 -8.49 15.20
CA HIS A 51 -3.53 -9.18 15.02
C HIS A 51 -2.41 -8.22 14.62
N PRO A 52 -1.14 -8.51 14.96
CA PRO A 52 -0.03 -7.67 14.55
C PRO A 52 0.22 -7.77 13.04
N ALA A 53 0.69 -6.66 12.45
CA ALA A 53 1.15 -6.63 11.07
C ALA A 53 2.34 -7.59 10.88
N GLN A 54 2.38 -8.26 9.72
CA GLN A 54 3.54 -9.05 9.29
C GLN A 54 4.18 -8.40 8.06
N GLN A 55 5.51 -8.37 8.06
CA GLN A 55 6.29 -7.93 6.92
C GLN A 55 6.28 -8.98 5.81
N TRP A 56 6.30 -8.53 4.55
CA TRP A 56 6.59 -9.40 3.43
C TRP A 56 8.05 -9.84 3.46
N PRO A 57 8.32 -11.16 3.47
CA PRO A 57 9.67 -11.68 3.33
C PRO A 57 10.20 -11.39 1.92
N ARG A 58 11.51 -11.21 1.79
CA ARG A 58 12.15 -10.78 0.54
C ARG A 58 11.89 -11.73 -0.62
N GLU A 59 11.77 -13.02 -0.33
CA GLU A 59 11.46 -14.07 -1.30
C GLU A 59 10.06 -13.97 -1.91
N LYS A 60 9.21 -13.09 -1.36
CA LYS A 60 7.83 -12.83 -1.82
C LYS A 60 7.64 -11.40 -2.34
N TRP A 61 8.71 -10.70 -2.72
CA TRP A 61 8.59 -9.34 -3.25
C TRP A 61 8.07 -9.27 -4.70
N ASP A 62 7.97 -10.42 -5.37
CA ASP A 62 7.26 -10.61 -6.62
C ASP A 62 5.73 -10.50 -6.48
N GLN A 63 5.21 -10.50 -5.26
CA GLN A 63 3.77 -10.44 -4.99
C GLN A 63 3.18 -9.06 -5.28
N ALA A 64 2.03 -9.04 -5.98
CA ALA A 64 1.22 -7.86 -6.23
C ALA A 64 0.57 -7.34 -4.93
N ALA A 65 1.35 -6.62 -4.11
CA ALA A 65 0.96 -6.18 -2.77
C ALA A 65 0.88 -4.66 -2.63
N ILE A 66 1.04 -3.91 -3.72
CA ILE A 66 0.91 -2.46 -3.74
C ILE A 66 -0.26 -2.10 -4.65
N LEU A 67 -1.18 -1.27 -4.17
CA LEU A 67 -2.28 -0.75 -4.96
C LEU A 67 -2.06 0.75 -5.17
N CYS A 68 -2.03 1.20 -6.43
CA CYS A 68 -2.03 2.61 -6.75
C CYS A 68 -3.46 3.17 -6.64
N GLY A 69 -3.70 4.14 -5.76
CA GLY A 69 -5.00 4.78 -5.59
C GLY A 69 -5.42 5.72 -6.74
N MET A 70 -4.50 6.08 -7.64
CA MET A 70 -4.84 6.91 -8.81
C MET A 70 -5.48 6.09 -9.94
N CYS A 71 -4.91 4.93 -10.26
CA CYS A 71 -5.37 4.10 -11.39
C CYS A 71 -5.85 2.71 -10.97
N TRP A 72 -5.80 2.37 -9.69
CA TRP A 72 -6.22 1.08 -9.13
C TRP A 72 -5.43 -0.14 -9.65
N SER A 73 -4.27 0.08 -10.26
CA SER A 73 -3.36 -0.98 -10.64
C SER A 73 -2.72 -1.64 -9.42
N GLN A 74 -2.65 -2.97 -9.42
CA GLN A 74 -1.87 -3.72 -8.44
C GLN A 74 -0.45 -3.92 -8.97
N LEU A 75 0.55 -3.46 -8.22
CA LEU A 75 1.96 -3.54 -8.52
C LEU A 75 2.64 -4.53 -7.57
N THR A 76 3.72 -5.15 -8.04
CA THR A 76 4.58 -5.95 -7.17
C THR A 76 5.37 -5.06 -6.22
N ILE A 77 5.86 -5.63 -5.12
CA ILE A 77 6.71 -4.92 -4.17
C ILE A 77 8.00 -4.49 -4.87
N ASP A 78 8.61 -5.37 -5.68
CA ASP A 78 9.82 -5.05 -6.46
C ASP A 78 9.61 -3.89 -7.43
N THR A 79 8.48 -3.86 -8.16
CA THR A 79 8.15 -2.75 -9.06
C THR A 79 8.01 -1.46 -8.29
N TYR A 80 7.23 -1.44 -7.21
CA TYR A 80 7.05 -0.24 -6.38
C TYR A 80 8.36 0.27 -5.78
N ARG A 81 9.26 -0.63 -5.37
CA ARG A 81 10.55 -0.27 -4.77
C ARG A 81 11.60 0.20 -5.78
N SER A 82 11.40 -0.04 -7.08
CA SER A 82 12.36 0.30 -8.14
C SER A 82 11.99 1.54 -8.95
N THR A 83 10.89 2.21 -8.59
CA THR A 83 10.38 3.40 -9.29
C THR A 83 9.90 4.46 -8.30
N ASP A 84 9.97 5.72 -8.70
CA ASP A 84 9.44 6.85 -7.93
C ASP A 84 8.00 7.23 -8.35
N ALA A 85 7.44 6.54 -9.35
CA ALA A 85 6.09 6.79 -9.86
C ALA A 85 5.42 5.50 -10.36
N CYS A 86 4.09 5.48 -10.35
CA CYS A 86 3.31 4.37 -10.88
C CYS A 86 3.63 4.15 -12.37
N PRO A 87 4.07 2.94 -12.78
CA PRO A 87 4.39 2.66 -14.18
C PRO A 87 3.16 2.68 -15.10
N GLU A 88 1.95 2.55 -14.54
CA GLU A 88 0.69 2.50 -15.30
C GLU A 88 0.10 3.88 -15.56
N CYS A 89 0.27 4.84 -14.63
CA CYS A 89 -0.39 6.16 -14.72
C CYS A 89 0.53 7.36 -14.47
N ALA A 90 1.83 7.13 -14.22
CA ALA A 90 2.84 8.13 -13.91
C ALA A 90 2.59 8.98 -12.65
N ALA A 91 1.61 8.62 -11.82
CA ALA A 91 1.40 9.29 -10.54
C ALA A 91 2.61 9.10 -9.62
N ALA A 92 3.11 10.20 -9.03
CA ALA A 92 4.28 10.18 -8.16
C ALA A 92 3.99 9.43 -6.86
N PHE A 93 4.93 8.60 -6.42
CA PHE A 93 4.89 7.96 -5.11
C PHE A 93 5.53 8.85 -4.05
N ASN A 94 5.04 8.74 -2.82
CA ASN A 94 5.61 9.48 -1.71
C ASN A 94 6.99 8.92 -1.32
N PRO A 95 8.11 9.65 -1.51
CA PRO A 95 9.43 9.17 -1.12
C PRO A 95 9.53 8.96 0.41
N ARG A 96 8.68 9.63 1.19
CA ARG A 96 8.61 9.46 2.66
C ARG A 96 8.01 8.12 3.06
N CYS A 97 7.29 7.42 2.19
CA CYS A 97 6.83 6.05 2.47
C CYS A 97 8.00 5.09 2.70
N ALA A 98 9.19 5.38 2.17
CA ALA A 98 10.40 4.60 2.44
C ALA A 98 10.77 4.60 3.94
N ALA A 99 10.49 5.69 4.67
CA ALA A 99 10.72 5.76 6.12
C ALA A 99 9.87 4.73 6.91
N HIS A 100 8.75 4.31 6.33
CA HIS A 100 7.84 3.31 6.90
C HIS A 100 8.03 1.92 6.28
N SER A 101 9.00 1.74 5.38
CA SER A 101 9.21 0.47 4.68
C SER A 101 9.40 -0.70 5.64
N SER A 102 10.00 -0.47 6.81
CA SER A 102 10.20 -1.50 7.83
C SER A 102 8.91 -1.98 8.48
N TYR A 103 7.77 -1.30 8.34
CA TYR A 103 6.48 -1.83 8.79
C TYR A 103 5.90 -2.87 7.81
N TYR A 104 6.34 -2.85 6.55
CA TYR A 104 5.71 -3.63 5.47
C TYR A 104 6.64 -4.67 4.85
N PHE A 105 7.94 -4.40 4.76
CA PHE A 105 8.91 -5.20 4.01
C PHE A 105 10.12 -5.55 4.88
N LYS A 106 10.51 -6.82 4.87
CA LYS A 106 11.70 -7.30 5.56
C LYS A 106 12.95 -6.96 4.74
N GLY A 107 13.97 -6.35 5.37
CA GLY A 107 15.24 -5.96 4.73
C GLY A 107 16.05 -7.13 4.18
#